data_AF-A0A3M0T2G7-F1
#
_entry.id   AF-A0A3M0T2G7-F1
#
_cell.length_a   1.000
_cell.length_b   1.000
_cell.length_c   1.000
_cell.angle_alpha   90.00
_cell.angle_beta   90.00
_cell.angle_gamma   90.00
#
_symmetry.space_group_name_H-M   'P 1'
#
loop_
_entity.id
_entity.type
_entity.pdbx_description
1 polymer ?
#
loop_
_entity_poly.entity_id
_entity_poly.type
_entity_poly.pdbx_seq_one_letter_code
_entity_poly.pdbx_strand_id
1 'polypeptide(L)' 'MDIVSLKRQHSEEMKKVTEAYENYKSKYNTSNKITNNIEGFKQDTIQIFKALSDRIDREEKELYPLL' A
#
# COMPACT_ATOMS: atom_id res chain seq x y z
N MET A 1 -22.88 -8.71 1.60
CA MET A 1 -21.58 -9.20 1.10
C MET A 1 -21.21 -10.39 1.96
N ASP A 2 -20.84 -11.53 1.39
CA ASP A 2 -20.43 -12.70 2.17
C ASP A 2 -18.93 -12.62 2.54
N ILE A 3 -18.52 -13.37 3.56
CA ILE A 3 -17.14 -13.36 4.07
C ILE A 3 -16.11 -13.76 3.00
N VAL A 4 -16.51 -14.61 2.03
CA VAL A 4 -15.67 -15.04 0.91
C VAL A 4 -15.40 -13.88 -0.05
N SER A 5 -16.43 -13.10 -0.40
CA SER A 5 -16.27 -11.92 -1.26
C SER A 5 -15.43 -10.85 -0.58
N LEU A 6 -15.60 -10.64 0.72
CA LEU A 6 -14.79 -9.69 1.48
C LEU A 6 -13.30 -10.09 1.48
N LYS A 7 -12.99 -11.36 1.81
CA LYS A 7 -11.61 -11.89 1.73
C LYS A 7 -10.99 -11.70 0.35
N ARG A 8 -11.74 -11.95 -0.72
CA ARG A 8 -11.27 -11.76 -2.09
C ARG A 8 -10.95 -10.29 -2.37
N GLN A 9 -11.84 -9.37 -1.98
CA GLN A 9 -11.64 -7.94 -2.18
C GLN A 9 -10.36 -7.44 -1.49
N HIS A 10 -10.16 -7.81 -0.21
CA HIS A 10 -8.94 -7.46 0.52
C HIS A 10 -7.67 -8.07 -0.11
N SER A 11 -7.75 -9.29 -0.64
CA SER A 11 -6.63 -9.91 -1.36
C SER A 11 -6.27 -9.18 -2.66
N GLU A 12 -7.26 -8.75 -3.44
CA GLU A 12 -7.04 -7.97 -4.67
C GLU A 12 -6.44 -6.60 -4.36
N GLU A 13 -6.89 -5.95 -3.29
CA GLU A 13 -6.33 -4.69 -2.81
C GLU A 13 -4.89 -4.86 -2.31
N MET A 14 -4.61 -5.94 -1.58
CA MET A 14 -3.25 -6.30 -1.16
C MET A 14 -2.31 -6.43 -2.35
N LYS A 15 -2.75 -7.04 -3.45
CA LYS A 15 -1.94 -7.17 -4.67
C LYS A 15 -1.57 -5.80 -5.25
N LYS A 16 -2.52 -4.87 -5.32
CA LYS A 16 -2.29 -3.51 -5.83
C LYS A 16 -1.31 -2.72 -4.94
N VAL A 17 -1.48 -2.80 -3.62
CA VAL A 17 -0.58 -2.13 -2.66
C VAL A 17 0.83 -2.72 -2.73
N THR A 18 0.95 -4.05 -2.89
CA THR A 18 2.23 -4.73 -3.05
C THR A 18 2.95 -4.28 -4.32
N GLU A 19 2.25 -4.22 -5.46
CA GLU A 19 2.80 -3.73 -6.73
C GLU A 19 3.25 -2.27 -6.62
N ALA A 20 2.44 -1.41 -6.00
CA ALA A 20 2.79 -0.01 -5.77
C ALA A 20 4.02 0.15 -4.86
N TYR A 21 4.14 -0.68 -3.81
CA TYR A 21 5.28 -0.67 -2.91
C TYR A 21 6.56 -1.15 -3.59
N GLU A 22 6.51 -2.23 -4.38
CA GLU A 22 7.70 -2.71 -5.11
C GLU A 22 8.18 -1.68 -6.13
N ASN A 23 7.27 -0.97 -6.80
CA ASN A 23 7.60 0.14 -7.68
C ASN A 23 8.26 1.30 -6.93
N TYR A 24 7.69 1.73 -5.80
CA TYR A 24 8.25 2.76 -4.93
C TYR A 24 9.66 2.37 -4.45
N LYS A 25 9.83 1.15 -3.93
CA LYS A 25 11.11 0.62 -3.47
C LYS A 25 12.13 0.60 -4.60
N SER A 26 11.78 0.09 -5.77
CA SER A 26 12.68 0.07 -6.94
C SER A 26 13.11 1.49 -7.36
N LYS A 27 12.19 2.46 -7.28
CA LYS A 27 12.44 3.87 -7.61
C LYS A 27 13.36 4.57 -6.61
N TYR A 28 13.40 4.13 -5.35
CA TYR A 28 14.11 4.84 -4.27
C TYR A 28 15.06 3.97 -3.42
N ASN A 29 15.49 2.80 -3.91
CA ASN A 29 16.33 1.85 -3.16
C ASN A 29 17.80 2.26 -2.94
N THR A 30 18.23 3.41 -3.44
CA THR A 30 19.60 3.91 -3.22
C THR A 30 19.59 5.40 -2.92
N SER A 31 20.61 5.87 -2.18
CA SER A 31 20.75 7.29 -1.87
C SER A 31 20.76 8.17 -3.12
N ASN A 32 21.49 7.78 -4.17
CA ASN A 32 21.52 8.52 -5.44
C ASN A 32 20.13 8.66 -6.08
N LYS A 33 19.32 7.60 -6.08
CA LYS A 33 17.97 7.65 -6.65
C LYS A 33 17.05 8.58 -5.86
N ILE A 34 17.20 8.61 -4.54
CA ILE A 34 16.47 9.54 -3.67
C ILE A 34 16.92 10.98 -3.93
N THR A 35 18.23 11.25 -3.90
CA THR A 35 18.76 12.62 -4.04
C THR A 35 18.50 13.22 -5.42
N ASN A 36 18.49 12.39 -6.48
CA ASN A 36 18.19 12.83 -7.85
C ASN A 36 16.73 13.24 -8.05
N ASN A 37 15.82 12.85 -7.16
CA ASN A 37 14.41 13.28 -7.20
C ASN A 37 13.81 13.32 -5.78
N ILE A 38 14.30 14.23 -4.96
CA ILE A 38 13.91 14.31 -3.55
C ILE A 38 12.45 14.74 -3.35
N GLU A 39 11.93 15.62 -4.21
CA GLU A 39 10.54 16.06 -4.13
C GLU A 39 9.58 14.94 -4.55
N GLY A 40 9.91 14.20 -5.61
CA GLY A 40 9.16 13.00 -5.97
C GLY A 40 9.22 11.94 -4.87
N PHE A 41 10.39 11.73 -4.25
CA PHE A 41 10.51 10.82 -3.11
C PHE A 41 9.56 11.19 -1.97
N LYS A 42 9.53 12.47 -1.55
CA LYS A 42 8.61 12.93 -0.50
C LYS A 42 7.15 12.67 -0.85
N GLN A 43 6.73 13.03 -2.07
CA GLN A 43 5.35 12.87 -2.52
C GLN A 43 4.95 11.39 -2.60
N ASP A 44 5.77 10.56 -3.24
CA ASP A 44 5.51 9.14 -3.39
C ASP A 44 5.53 8.42 -2.03
N THR A 45 6.40 8.84 -1.10
CA THR A 45 6.44 8.32 0.27
C THR A 45 5.12 8.59 0.99
N ILE A 46 4.61 9.82 0.94
CA ILE A 46 3.32 10.15 1.56
C ILE A 46 2.20 9.28 0.97
N GLN A 47 2.18 9.12 -0.35
CA GLN A 47 1.16 8.33 -1.04
C GLN A 47 1.20 6.85 -0.66
N ILE A 48 2.37 6.21 -0.64
CA ILE A 48 2.47 4.78 -0.33
C ILE A 48 2.15 4.50 1.14
N PHE A 49 2.58 5.36 2.06
CA PHE A 49 2.24 5.24 3.48
C PHE A 49 0.75 5.44 3.73
N LYS A 50 0.11 6.39 3.03
CA LYS A 50 -1.34 6.55 3.09
C LYS A 50 -2.07 5.30 2.60
N ALA A 51 -1.68 4.75 1.45
CA ALA A 51 -2.31 3.54 0.91
C ALA A 51 -2.17 2.33 1.85
N LEU A 52 -1.02 2.20 2.53
CA LEU A 52 -0.80 1.18 3.56
C LEU A 52 -1.70 1.40 4.78
N SER A 53 -1.79 2.63 5.28
CA SER A 53 -2.63 2.98 6.42
C SER A 53 -4.12 2.74 6.14
N ASP A 54 -4.62 3.23 5.00
CA ASP A 54 -6.02 3.07 4.58
C ASP A 54 -6.39 1.58 4.41
N ARG A 55 -5.41 0.73 4.07
CA ARG A 55 -5.60 -0.72 4.03
C ARG A 55 -5.73 -1.31 5.43
N ILE A 56 -4.80 -1.00 6.33
CA ILE A 56 -4.82 -1.52 7.71
C ILE A 56 -6.14 -1.14 8.40
N ASP A 57 -6.55 0.12 8.27
CA ASP A 57 -7.81 0.62 8.81
C ASP A 57 -9.04 -0.17 8.35
N ARG A 58 -9.07 -0.56 7.06
CA ARG A 58 -10.18 -1.35 6.51
C ARG A 58 -10.13 -2.80 6.99
N GLU A 59 -8.94 -3.39 7.06
CA GLU A 59 -8.79 -4.74 7.62
C GLU A 59 -9.28 -4.80 9.06
N GLU A 60 -8.93 -3.81 9.90
CA GLU A 60 -9.37 -3.72 11.29
C GLU A 60 -10.88 -3.49 11.44
N LYS A 61 -11.49 -2.70 10.57
CA LYS A 61 -12.92 -2.34 10.67
C LYS A 61 -13.86 -3.34 10.00
N GLU A 62 -13.40 -4.02 8.96
CA GLU A 62 -14.29 -4.79 8.07
C GLU A 62 -13.93 -6.28 8.07
N LEU A 63 -12.65 -6.63 7.94
CA LEU A 63 -12.24 -8.02 7.76
C LEU A 63 -12.04 -8.76 9.08
N TYR A 64 -11.19 -8.24 9.97
CA TYR A 64 -10.86 -8.88 11.24
C TYR A 64 -12.06 -9.05 12.20
N PRO A 65 -13.06 -8.15 12.25
CA PRO A 65 -14.24 -8.36 13.08
C PRO A 65 -15.14 -9.52 12.63
N LEU A 66 -14.95 -10.01 11.39
CA LEU A 66 -15.74 -11.10 10.81
C LEU A 66 -14.99 -12.44 10.78
N LEU A 67 -13.72 -12.46 11.19
CA LEU A 67 -12.85 -13.65 11.29
C LEU A 67 -12.87 -14.22 12.70
#